data_AF-A0A8S1AUD7-F1
#
_entry.id   AF-A0A8S1AUD7-F1
#
_cell.length_a   1.000
_cell.length_b   1.000
_cell.length_c   1.000
_cell.angle_alpha   90.00
_cell.angle_beta   90.00
_cell.angle_gamma   90.00
#
_symmetry.space_group_name_H-M   'P 1'
#
loop_
_entity.id
_entity.type
_entity.pdbx_description
1 polymer ?
#
loop_
_entity_poly.entity_id
_entity_poly.type
_entity_poly.pdbx_seq_one_letter_code
_entity_poly.pdbx_strand_id
1 'polypeptide(L)'
;MLNKKEVLMVFLCVQCVYTAFVRYTPIVKVAEGRLRGIRDLNRQNQYFGIPYSISERFQPPKPPRKWSGLFEAVQRFSSCPQNVAIFNFGTEDCLKLDVYTPEHASIGQKLPVLVFFHGGAYYYDNTLPDRLPSTFSWCSEKDKRRIADKIRSHYFGTQRINSGACTKELINLYSDWIAYASIDAYSRLMAKYSDKPIYNYMFSYEGNRNFASFLLNSFGIPGTTHSDDIFYLFKPGGITFNDNNLDKLMIEMFTTMITNFMKFGDPTPTESKLIPMRWPPITANWTQVMNIDHPMSVIDTPDRYRGGFFLELLCEFGLKGYVPCESAMHCNLDE
;
A
#
# COMPACT_ATOMS: atom_id res chain seq x y z
N MET A 1 42.28 -38.20 -12.22
CA MET A 1 41.22 -37.94 -13.22
C MET A 1 40.04 -38.83 -12.86
N LEU A 2 38.88 -38.25 -12.54
CA LEU A 2 37.68 -39.01 -12.18
C LEU A 2 37.20 -39.84 -13.39
N ASN A 3 36.84 -41.10 -13.17
CA ASN A 3 36.26 -41.96 -14.20
C ASN A 3 34.87 -41.42 -14.60
N LYS A 4 34.44 -41.59 -15.86
CA LYS A 4 33.10 -41.22 -16.37
C LYS A 4 31.96 -41.65 -15.44
N LYS A 5 32.07 -42.80 -14.74
CA LYS A 5 31.08 -43.24 -13.74
C LYS A 5 31.08 -42.38 -12.47
N GLU A 6 32.23 -41.95 -12.00
CA GLU A 6 32.38 -41.08 -10.83
C GLU A 6 31.94 -39.64 -11.17
N VAL A 7 32.20 -39.17 -12.39
CA VAL A 7 31.67 -37.88 -12.89
C VAL A 7 30.15 -37.92 -13.02
N LEU A 8 29.57 -39.01 -13.52
CA LEU A 8 28.12 -39.19 -13.60
C LEU A 8 27.47 -39.28 -12.21
N MET A 9 28.12 -39.96 -11.26
CA MET A 9 27.64 -40.07 -9.88
C MET A 9 27.74 -38.73 -9.14
N VAL A 10 28.80 -37.95 -9.37
CA VAL A 10 28.91 -36.58 -8.85
C VAL A 10 27.87 -35.66 -9.48
N PHE A 11 27.59 -35.76 -10.79
CA PHE A 11 26.51 -34.99 -11.44
C PHE A 11 25.12 -35.36 -10.92
N LEU A 12 24.82 -36.66 -10.74
CA LEU A 12 23.57 -37.13 -10.14
C LEU A 12 23.45 -36.72 -8.67
N CYS A 13 24.55 -36.75 -7.91
CA CYS A 13 24.58 -36.32 -6.51
C CYS A 13 24.41 -34.79 -6.40
N VAL A 14 25.01 -34.00 -7.31
CA VAL A 14 24.81 -32.56 -7.40
C VAL A 14 23.38 -32.21 -7.82
N GLN A 15 22.75 -32.97 -8.74
CA GLN A 15 21.31 -32.81 -9.04
C GLN A 15 20.41 -33.22 -7.87
N CYS A 16 20.74 -34.28 -7.12
CA CYS A 16 20.04 -34.66 -5.89
C CYS A 16 20.20 -33.62 -4.76
N VAL A 17 21.34 -32.92 -4.70
CA VAL A 17 21.60 -31.86 -3.72
C VAL A 17 20.97 -30.52 -4.16
N TYR A 18 20.84 -30.28 -5.47
CA TYR A 18 20.10 -29.13 -6.04
C TYR A 18 18.59 -29.28 -5.97
N THR A 19 18.04 -30.50 -5.84
CA THR A 19 16.68 -30.70 -5.30
C THR A 19 16.69 -30.48 -3.78
N ALA A 20 17.10 -29.29 -3.34
CA ALA A 20 16.78 -28.82 -2.01
C ALA A 20 15.26 -28.98 -1.84
N PHE A 21 14.87 -29.84 -0.90
CA PHE A 21 13.50 -30.33 -0.69
C PHE A 21 12.47 -29.21 -0.73
N VAL A 22 11.83 -28.99 -1.89
CA VAL A 22 10.62 -28.20 -1.98
C VAL A 22 9.57 -28.91 -1.13
N ARG A 23 9.28 -28.34 0.04
CA ARG A 23 8.26 -28.88 0.94
C ARG A 23 6.91 -28.42 0.46
N TYR A 24 6.15 -29.32 -0.17
CA TYR A 24 4.79 -29.00 -0.57
C TYR A 24 3.87 -28.93 0.66
N THR A 25 2.85 -28.07 0.58
CA THR A 25 1.75 -28.07 1.55
C THR A 25 0.87 -29.30 1.35
N PRO A 26 0.02 -29.66 2.34
CA PRO A 26 -1.12 -30.53 2.09
C PRO A 26 -1.98 -30.00 0.94
N ILE A 27 -2.68 -30.90 0.25
CA ILE A 27 -3.64 -30.53 -0.79
C ILE A 27 -4.87 -29.90 -0.13
N VAL A 28 -5.25 -28.72 -0.60
CA VAL A 28 -6.43 -27.98 -0.17
C VAL A 28 -7.48 -28.02 -1.28
N LYS A 29 -8.76 -28.15 -0.91
CA LYS A 29 -9.89 -28.05 -1.84
C LYS A 29 -10.54 -26.67 -1.69
N VAL A 30 -10.65 -25.96 -2.80
CA VAL A 30 -11.38 -24.69 -2.95
C VAL A 30 -12.56 -24.88 -3.91
N ALA A 31 -13.37 -23.84 -4.15
CA ALA A 31 -14.56 -23.93 -5.00
C ALA A 31 -14.20 -24.25 -6.48
N GLU A 32 -13.03 -23.81 -6.92
CA GLU A 32 -12.54 -23.93 -8.29
C GLU A 32 -11.81 -25.26 -8.55
N GLY A 33 -11.34 -25.95 -7.51
CA GLY A 33 -10.60 -27.20 -7.65
C GLY A 33 -9.72 -27.54 -6.45
N ARG A 34 -8.72 -28.40 -6.67
CA ARG A 34 -7.71 -28.75 -5.66
C ARG A 34 -6.41 -28.03 -5.96
N LEU A 35 -5.72 -27.54 -4.93
CA LEU A 35 -4.43 -26.89 -5.07
C LEU A 35 -3.47 -27.31 -3.97
N ARG A 36 -2.17 -27.14 -4.20
CA ARG A 36 -1.13 -27.17 -3.17
C ARG A 36 -0.13 -26.05 -3.42
N GLY A 37 0.51 -25.57 -2.36
CA GLY A 37 1.56 -24.57 -2.43
C GLY A 37 2.89 -25.14 -1.94
N ILE A 38 3.78 -24.24 -1.53
CA ILE A 38 5.07 -24.57 -0.92
C ILE A 38 5.14 -24.07 0.51
N ARG A 39 6.00 -24.70 1.30
CA ARG A 39 6.35 -24.27 2.66
C ARG A 39 7.77 -23.74 2.65
N ASP A 40 7.93 -22.51 3.14
CA ASP A 40 9.24 -21.89 3.26
C ASP A 40 10.02 -22.40 4.49
N LEU A 41 11.27 -21.97 4.61
CA LEU A 41 12.13 -22.36 5.73
C LEU A 41 11.66 -21.78 7.08
N ASN A 42 10.86 -20.71 7.06
CA ASN A 42 10.26 -20.11 8.24
C ASN A 42 8.96 -20.78 8.67
N ARG A 43 8.61 -21.93 8.06
CA ARG A 43 7.40 -22.70 8.38
C ARG A 43 6.11 -21.92 8.09
N GLN A 44 6.11 -21.14 7.02
CA GLN A 44 4.93 -20.50 6.45
C GLN A 44 4.49 -21.26 5.20
N ASN A 45 3.20 -21.59 5.11
CA ASN A 45 2.62 -22.11 3.88
C ASN A 45 2.37 -20.95 2.92
N GLN A 46 2.71 -21.12 1.64
CA GLN A 46 2.65 -20.09 0.61
C GLN A 46 2.01 -20.68 -0.65
N TYR A 47 0.97 -20.02 -1.15
CA TYR A 47 0.25 -20.41 -2.34
C TYR A 47 0.27 -19.23 -3.31
N PHE A 48 0.94 -19.40 -4.44
CA PHE A 48 1.20 -18.33 -5.41
C PHE A 48 0.37 -18.48 -6.68
N GLY A 49 -0.03 -17.35 -7.26
CA GLY A 49 -0.60 -17.29 -8.59
C GLY A 49 -1.99 -17.92 -8.72
N ILE A 50 -2.77 -17.98 -7.64
CA ILE A 50 -4.12 -18.54 -7.68
C ILE A 50 -5.03 -17.60 -8.48
N PRO A 51 -5.68 -18.05 -9.57
CA PRO A 51 -6.59 -17.19 -10.31
C PRO A 51 -7.84 -16.90 -9.47
N TYR A 52 -8.06 -15.62 -9.15
CA TYR A 52 -9.25 -15.17 -8.41
C TYR A 52 -10.36 -14.67 -9.33
N SER A 53 -10.02 -14.37 -10.59
CA SER A 53 -10.94 -13.88 -11.60
C SER A 53 -10.39 -14.13 -13.00
N ILE A 54 -11.25 -14.06 -13.99
CA ILE A 54 -10.86 -13.87 -15.41
C ILE A 54 -11.55 -12.63 -15.95
N SER A 55 -10.98 -11.97 -16.94
CA SER A 55 -11.69 -10.90 -17.65
C SER A 55 -11.28 -10.85 -19.11
N GLU A 56 -12.19 -10.34 -19.93
CA GLU A 56 -11.88 -9.87 -21.28
C GLU A 56 -11.45 -8.40 -21.22
N ARG A 57 -10.72 -7.94 -22.24
CA ARG A 57 -10.24 -6.56 -22.25
C ARG A 57 -11.42 -5.58 -22.17
N PHE A 58 -11.33 -4.64 -21.23
CA PHE A 58 -12.35 -3.62 -20.97
C PHE A 58 -13.72 -4.17 -20.53
N GLN A 59 -13.76 -5.39 -19.98
CA GLN A 59 -14.97 -5.98 -19.41
C GLN A 59 -14.84 -6.15 -17.89
N PRO A 60 -15.97 -6.19 -17.16
CA PRO A 60 -15.97 -6.55 -15.75
C PRO A 60 -15.40 -7.95 -15.51
N PRO A 61 -14.75 -8.18 -14.34
CA PRO A 61 -14.26 -9.49 -13.95
C PRO A 61 -15.40 -10.54 -13.87
N LYS A 62 -15.12 -11.75 -14.36
CA LYS A 62 -15.98 -12.94 -14.28
C LYS A 62 -15.35 -13.96 -13.32
N PRO A 63 -16.15 -14.86 -12.70
CA PRO A 63 -15.63 -15.92 -11.85
C PRO A 63 -14.49 -16.72 -12.51
N PRO A 64 -13.47 -17.14 -11.73
CA PRO A 64 -12.33 -17.87 -12.28
C PRO A 64 -12.76 -19.22 -12.86
N ARG A 65 -11.97 -19.72 -13.82
CA ARG A 65 -12.22 -21.05 -14.40
C ARG A 65 -11.94 -22.12 -13.35
N LYS A 66 -12.84 -23.10 -13.24
CA LYS A 66 -12.55 -24.34 -12.51
C LYS A 66 -11.44 -25.10 -13.23
N TRP A 67 -10.60 -25.79 -12.47
CA TRP A 67 -9.53 -26.63 -13.01
C TRP A 67 -9.71 -28.10 -12.63
N SER A 68 -9.42 -28.99 -13.58
CA SER A 68 -9.31 -30.42 -13.32
C SER A 68 -7.92 -30.76 -12.79
N GLY A 69 -7.83 -31.74 -11.89
CA GLY A 69 -6.55 -32.21 -11.36
C GLY A 69 -6.10 -31.47 -10.10
N LEU A 70 -4.82 -31.14 -10.03
CA LEU A 70 -4.17 -30.43 -8.92
C LEU A 70 -3.47 -29.19 -9.49
N PHE A 71 -3.81 -28.02 -8.96
CA PHE A 71 -3.16 -26.75 -9.29
C PHE A 71 -1.93 -26.55 -8.41
N GLU A 72 -0.77 -26.36 -9.03
CA GLU A 72 0.50 -26.08 -8.36
C GLU A 72 0.62 -24.57 -8.13
N ALA A 73 0.20 -24.10 -6.96
CA ALA A 73 0.24 -22.70 -6.56
C ALA A 73 1.67 -22.29 -6.15
N VAL A 74 2.60 -22.36 -7.10
CA VAL A 74 4.04 -22.15 -6.88
C VAL A 74 4.65 -21.08 -7.78
N GLN A 75 3.88 -20.59 -8.76
CA GLN A 75 4.32 -19.57 -9.71
C GLN A 75 4.28 -18.18 -9.08
N ARG A 76 5.46 -17.65 -8.76
CA ARG A 76 5.64 -16.28 -8.24
C ARG A 76 5.62 -15.25 -9.38
N PHE A 77 5.44 -13.99 -8.99
CA PHE A 77 5.60 -12.81 -9.86
C PHE A 77 4.59 -12.72 -11.01
N SER A 78 3.31 -12.95 -10.72
CA SER A 78 2.24 -12.57 -11.62
C SER A 78 1.88 -11.11 -11.40
N SER A 79 2.17 -10.24 -12.37
CA SER A 79 1.78 -8.84 -12.35
C SER A 79 0.99 -8.46 -13.59
N CYS A 80 0.05 -7.54 -13.43
CA CYS A 80 -0.63 -6.91 -14.55
C CYS A 80 0.34 -6.05 -15.35
N PRO A 81 0.05 -5.79 -16.64
CA PRO A 81 0.89 -4.95 -17.47
C PRO A 81 1.07 -3.57 -16.82
N GLN A 82 2.32 -3.21 -16.54
CA GLN A 82 2.69 -1.93 -15.99
C GLN A 82 3.79 -1.31 -16.84
N ASN A 83 3.68 0.00 -17.05
CA ASN A 83 4.72 0.80 -17.66
C ASN A 83 5.40 1.62 -16.57
N VAL A 84 6.60 1.21 -16.16
CA VAL A 84 7.40 1.92 -15.16
C VAL A 84 8.62 2.50 -15.86
N ALA A 85 8.55 3.81 -16.09
CA ALA A 85 9.56 4.58 -16.84
C ALA A 85 9.79 4.03 -18.26
N ILE A 86 10.91 3.34 -18.49
CA ILE A 86 11.26 2.74 -19.79
C ILE A 86 11.03 1.21 -19.82
N PHE A 87 10.56 0.63 -18.73
CA PHE A 87 10.35 -0.81 -18.61
C PHE A 87 8.86 -1.15 -18.61
N ASN A 88 8.48 -2.04 -19.53
CA ASN A 88 7.18 -2.69 -19.52
C ASN A 88 7.34 -4.09 -18.92
N PHE A 89 6.51 -4.44 -17.95
CA PHE A 89 6.48 -5.78 -17.36
C PHE A 89 5.05 -6.24 -17.09
N GLY A 90 4.87 -7.53 -16.83
CA GLY A 90 3.57 -8.14 -16.56
C GLY A 90 2.91 -8.74 -17.80
N THR A 91 1.74 -9.36 -17.60
CA THR A 91 0.97 -10.06 -18.64
C THR A 91 -0.52 -9.78 -18.48
N GLU A 92 -1.31 -9.81 -19.55
CA GLU A 92 -2.78 -9.62 -19.42
C GLU A 92 -3.46 -10.72 -18.59
N ASP A 93 -2.89 -11.93 -18.51
CA ASP A 93 -3.31 -12.97 -17.56
C ASP A 93 -2.72 -12.74 -16.16
N CYS A 94 -3.22 -11.71 -15.47
CA CYS A 94 -2.66 -11.24 -14.21
C CYS A 94 -3.61 -11.26 -13.01
N LEU A 95 -4.89 -11.63 -13.17
CA LEU A 95 -5.89 -11.62 -12.10
C LEU A 95 -5.69 -12.81 -11.14
N LYS A 96 -4.56 -12.76 -10.43
CA LYS A 96 -4.05 -13.80 -9.55
C LYS A 96 -3.78 -13.22 -8.17
N LEU A 97 -3.92 -14.06 -7.15
CA LEU A 97 -3.61 -13.71 -5.77
C LEU A 97 -2.63 -14.69 -5.17
N ASP A 98 -1.93 -14.21 -4.15
CA ASP A 98 -1.02 -14.99 -3.34
C ASP A 98 -1.59 -15.11 -1.92
N VAL A 99 -1.53 -16.30 -1.33
CA VAL A 99 -2.02 -16.59 0.02
C VAL A 99 -0.90 -17.11 0.89
N TYR A 100 -0.79 -16.56 2.09
CA TYR A 100 0.15 -16.98 3.11
C TYR A 100 -0.62 -17.44 4.34
N THR A 101 -0.25 -18.61 4.88
CA THR A 101 -0.85 -19.12 6.13
C THR A 101 0.23 -19.66 7.07
N PRO A 102 -0.01 -19.66 8.40
CA PRO A 102 0.82 -20.41 9.32
C PRO A 102 0.85 -21.90 8.94
N GLU A 103 1.97 -22.60 9.18
CA GLU A 103 2.06 -24.05 8.90
C GLU A 103 0.98 -24.86 9.62
N HIS A 104 0.63 -24.47 10.85
CA HIS A 104 -0.33 -25.17 11.71
C HIS A 104 -1.80 -24.81 11.42
N ALA A 105 -2.07 -23.95 10.43
CA ALA A 105 -3.43 -23.58 10.08
C ALA A 105 -4.22 -24.80 9.56
N SER A 106 -5.34 -25.09 10.19
CA SER A 106 -6.21 -26.22 9.83
C SER A 106 -7.43 -25.78 9.00
N ILE A 107 -7.97 -26.68 8.18
CA ILE A 107 -9.20 -26.41 7.41
C ILE A 107 -10.34 -26.06 8.38
N GLY A 108 -11.01 -24.95 8.13
CA GLY A 108 -12.12 -24.45 8.97
C GLY A 108 -11.69 -23.63 10.19
N GLN A 109 -10.39 -23.55 10.50
CA GLN A 109 -9.89 -22.66 11.54
C GLN A 109 -10.10 -21.20 11.12
N LYS A 110 -10.74 -20.41 11.99
CA LYS A 110 -10.95 -18.98 11.77
C LYS A 110 -9.73 -18.21 12.28
N LEU A 111 -8.94 -17.67 11.36
CA LEU A 111 -7.84 -16.77 11.65
C LEU A 111 -8.19 -15.36 11.14
N PRO A 112 -7.70 -14.29 11.77
CA PRO A 112 -7.71 -12.96 11.18
C PRO A 112 -7.01 -12.97 9.82
N VAL A 113 -7.59 -12.29 8.83
CA VAL A 113 -7.08 -12.24 7.46
C VAL A 113 -6.65 -10.81 7.14
N LEU A 114 -5.40 -10.62 6.72
CA LEU A 114 -4.95 -9.39 6.08
C LEU A 114 -5.09 -9.53 4.57
N VAL A 115 -5.96 -8.70 3.98
CA VAL A 115 -6.04 -8.55 2.53
C VAL A 115 -5.26 -7.31 2.15
N PHE A 116 -4.14 -7.48 1.45
CA PHE A 116 -3.28 -6.38 1.03
C PHE A 116 -3.57 -6.02 -0.44
N PHE A 117 -4.00 -4.78 -0.66
CA PHE A 117 -4.16 -4.21 -2.00
C PHE A 117 -2.91 -3.40 -2.32
N HIS A 118 -2.17 -3.80 -3.36
CA HIS A 118 -0.94 -3.11 -3.73
C HIS A 118 -1.23 -1.73 -4.35
N GLY A 119 -0.27 -0.80 -4.23
CA GLY A 119 -0.31 0.51 -4.89
C GLY A 119 -0.02 0.44 -6.39
N GLY A 120 0.35 1.57 -7.00
CA GLY A 120 0.67 1.68 -8.44
C GLY A 120 -0.02 2.84 -9.17
N ALA A 121 -0.84 3.61 -8.46
CA ALA A 121 -1.40 4.91 -8.87
C ALA A 121 -2.25 4.96 -10.16
N TYR A 122 -2.55 3.82 -10.79
CA TYR A 122 -3.53 3.66 -11.88
C TYR A 122 -3.30 4.53 -13.16
N TYR A 123 -2.07 5.00 -13.44
CA TYR A 123 -1.80 6.10 -14.39
C TYR A 123 -1.81 5.80 -15.91
N TYR A 124 -2.37 6.76 -16.68
CA TYR A 124 -1.86 7.37 -17.95
C TYR A 124 -2.54 8.74 -18.17
N ASP A 125 -1.87 9.90 -17.99
CA ASP A 125 -2.02 11.11 -18.86
C ASP A 125 -0.98 12.23 -18.57
N ASN A 126 -0.74 13.11 -19.55
CA ASN A 126 0.47 13.96 -19.69
C ASN A 126 0.30 15.49 -19.69
N THR A 127 -0.82 16.07 -19.23
CA THR A 127 -0.90 17.53 -19.02
C THR A 127 -1.38 17.93 -17.61
N LEU A 128 -1.06 19.14 -17.12
CA LEU A 128 -1.44 19.56 -15.75
C LEU A 128 -2.96 19.67 -15.53
N PRO A 129 -3.77 20.19 -16.48
CA PRO A 129 -5.24 20.05 -16.43
C PRO A 129 -5.69 18.59 -16.39
N ASP A 130 -4.98 17.69 -17.07
CA ASP A 130 -5.22 16.24 -17.05
C ASP A 130 -4.62 15.54 -15.80
N ARG A 131 -3.80 16.24 -15.02
CA ARG A 131 -3.20 15.83 -13.73
C ARG A 131 -3.86 16.52 -12.54
N LEU A 132 -4.97 17.22 -12.76
CA LEU A 132 -5.81 17.57 -11.63
C LEU A 132 -6.14 16.30 -10.85
N PRO A 133 -6.42 16.45 -9.56
CA PRO A 133 -7.64 15.91 -9.03
C PRO A 133 -8.33 14.78 -9.80
N SER A 134 -8.09 13.48 -9.65
CA SER A 134 -9.06 12.55 -10.29
C SER A 134 -10.48 12.81 -9.75
N THR A 135 -10.55 13.34 -8.53
CA THR A 135 -11.73 13.91 -7.88
C THR A 135 -12.27 15.22 -8.50
N PHE A 136 -11.66 15.75 -9.56
CA PHE A 136 -12.14 16.89 -10.35
C PHE A 136 -12.27 16.54 -11.84
N SER A 137 -12.06 15.28 -12.21
CA SER A 137 -12.11 14.82 -13.62
C SER A 137 -13.48 15.05 -14.27
N TRP A 138 -14.54 15.02 -13.48
CA TRP A 138 -15.93 15.24 -13.89
C TRP A 138 -16.34 16.72 -13.97
N CYS A 139 -15.45 17.65 -13.67
CA CYS A 139 -15.75 19.07 -13.73
C CYS A 139 -15.74 19.61 -15.16
N SER A 140 -16.54 20.64 -15.42
CA SER A 140 -16.51 21.39 -16.67
C SER A 140 -15.10 21.91 -16.94
N GLU A 141 -14.73 22.09 -18.22
CA GLU A 141 -13.42 22.67 -18.58
C GLU A 141 -13.21 24.07 -17.99
N LYS A 142 -14.29 24.81 -17.75
CA LYS A 142 -14.26 26.10 -17.06
C LYS A 142 -13.88 25.96 -15.60
N ASP A 143 -14.47 25.01 -14.87
CA ASP A 143 -14.16 24.79 -13.46
C ASP A 143 -12.80 24.14 -13.27
N LYS A 144 -12.39 23.21 -14.16
CA LYS A 144 -11.03 22.69 -14.17
C LYS A 144 -9.99 23.81 -14.28
N ARG A 145 -10.21 24.79 -15.17
CA ARG A 145 -9.33 25.98 -15.27
C ARG A 145 -9.31 26.79 -13.99
N ARG A 146 -10.47 27.05 -13.37
CA ARG A 146 -10.56 27.78 -12.08
C ARG A 146 -9.81 27.06 -10.96
N ILE A 147 -9.99 25.74 -10.86
CA ILE A 147 -9.30 24.90 -9.88
C ILE A 147 -7.79 24.93 -10.13
N ALA A 148 -7.36 24.76 -11.39
CA ALA A 148 -5.96 24.82 -11.77
C ALA A 148 -5.32 26.17 -11.43
N ASP A 149 -6.03 27.28 -11.65
CA ASP A 149 -5.56 28.63 -11.29
C ASP A 149 -5.41 28.80 -9.78
N LYS A 150 -6.37 28.30 -8.98
CA LYS A 150 -6.28 28.32 -7.51
C LYS A 150 -5.09 27.50 -7.02
N ILE A 151 -4.90 26.28 -7.53
CA ILE A 151 -3.77 25.40 -7.20
C ILE A 151 -2.45 26.08 -7.59
N ARG A 152 -2.37 26.62 -8.80
CA ARG A 152 -1.18 27.33 -9.27
C ARG A 152 -0.84 28.49 -8.36
N SER A 153 -1.82 29.33 -8.05
CA SER A 153 -1.63 30.50 -7.19
C SER A 153 -1.19 30.11 -5.78
N HIS A 154 -1.73 29.03 -5.22
CA HIS A 154 -1.43 28.60 -3.85
C HIS A 154 -0.01 28.02 -3.73
N TYR A 155 0.36 27.09 -4.61
CA TYR A 155 1.64 26.36 -4.47
C TYR A 155 2.80 26.99 -5.25
N PHE A 156 2.52 27.60 -6.40
CA PHE A 156 3.58 28.10 -7.31
C PHE A 156 3.56 29.63 -7.44
N GLY A 157 2.48 30.30 -7.04
CA GLY A 157 2.31 31.73 -7.25
C GLY A 157 2.49 32.12 -8.73
N THR A 158 3.33 33.12 -8.98
CA THR A 158 3.65 33.61 -10.33
C THR A 158 4.88 32.93 -10.95
N GLN A 159 5.53 32.01 -10.24
CA GLN A 159 6.79 31.45 -10.70
C GLN A 159 6.59 30.54 -11.91
N ARG A 160 7.60 30.49 -12.78
CA ARG A 160 7.60 29.56 -13.91
C ARG A 160 7.90 28.17 -13.38
N ILE A 161 6.93 27.27 -13.50
CA ILE A 161 7.06 25.86 -13.14
C ILE A 161 8.16 25.24 -14.02
N ASN A 162 9.28 24.89 -13.40
CA ASN A 162 10.37 24.16 -14.01
C ASN A 162 10.84 23.07 -13.03
N SER A 163 11.31 21.94 -13.57
CA SER A 163 11.52 20.69 -12.81
C SER A 163 12.58 20.77 -11.71
N GLY A 164 13.48 21.76 -11.73
CA GLY A 164 14.52 21.92 -10.73
C GLY A 164 14.18 22.93 -9.61
N ALA A 165 13.47 24.01 -9.94
CA ALA A 165 13.21 25.10 -8.99
C ALA A 165 11.93 24.92 -8.17
N CYS A 166 11.01 24.03 -8.59
CA CYS A 166 9.69 23.89 -7.95
C CYS A 166 9.50 22.55 -7.21
N THR A 167 10.57 21.87 -6.84
CA THR A 167 10.51 20.52 -6.25
C THR A 167 9.75 20.52 -4.93
N LYS A 168 9.98 21.52 -4.07
CA LYS A 168 9.33 21.62 -2.77
C LYS A 168 7.83 21.90 -2.90
N GLU A 169 7.47 22.78 -3.82
CA GLU A 169 6.09 23.16 -4.13
C GLU A 169 5.31 21.97 -4.69
N LEU A 170 5.95 21.18 -5.56
CA LEU A 170 5.37 19.95 -6.08
C LEU A 170 5.17 18.89 -4.98
N ILE A 171 6.16 18.74 -4.08
CA ILE A 171 6.04 17.84 -2.92
C ILE A 171 4.87 18.28 -2.03
N ASN A 172 4.75 19.57 -1.73
CA ASN A 172 3.67 20.10 -0.92
C ASN A 172 2.30 19.88 -1.59
N LEU A 173 2.18 20.17 -2.88
CA LEU A 173 0.96 19.94 -3.66
C LEU A 173 0.49 18.48 -3.55
N TYR A 174 1.38 17.53 -3.82
CA TYR A 174 1.00 16.11 -3.80
C TYR A 174 0.80 15.58 -2.39
N SER A 175 1.55 16.05 -1.40
CA SER A 175 1.37 15.66 0.00
C SER A 175 0.01 16.11 0.53
N ASP A 176 -0.36 17.36 0.26
CA ASP A 176 -1.64 17.92 0.72
C ASP A 176 -2.83 17.18 0.11
N TRP A 177 -2.78 16.86 -1.18
CA TRP A 177 -3.83 16.09 -1.82
C TRP A 177 -3.81 14.63 -1.37
N ILE A 178 -2.75 13.90 -1.69
CA ILE A 178 -2.73 12.43 -1.62
C ILE A 178 -2.77 11.95 -0.17
N ALA A 179 -2.06 12.63 0.73
CA ALA A 179 -1.91 12.19 2.10
C ALA A 179 -2.80 12.98 3.07
N TYR A 180 -2.84 14.31 3.02
CA TYR A 180 -3.44 15.07 4.12
C TYR A 180 -4.96 15.26 3.96
N ALA A 181 -5.41 15.96 2.92
CA ALA A 181 -6.81 16.31 2.72
C ALA A 181 -7.70 15.06 2.53
N SER A 182 -7.22 14.09 1.74
CA SER A 182 -7.99 12.87 1.48
C SER A 182 -8.18 12.02 2.75
N ILE A 183 -7.13 11.88 3.57
CA ILE A 183 -7.21 11.14 4.84
C ILE A 183 -8.07 11.91 5.84
N ASP A 184 -7.92 13.23 5.96
CA ASP A 184 -8.74 14.02 6.90
C ASP A 184 -10.24 13.95 6.54
N ALA A 185 -10.58 14.16 5.25
CA ALA A 185 -11.96 14.03 4.77
C ALA A 185 -12.56 12.66 5.06
N TYR A 186 -11.85 11.58 4.70
CA TYR A 186 -12.29 10.21 4.96
C TYR A 186 -12.44 9.94 6.46
N SER A 187 -11.45 10.32 7.25
CA SER A 187 -11.41 10.11 8.70
C SER A 187 -12.59 10.78 9.40
N ARG A 188 -12.92 12.03 9.04
CA ARG A 188 -14.07 12.75 9.60
C ARG A 188 -15.39 12.11 9.23
N LEU A 189 -15.55 11.71 7.96
CA LEU A 189 -16.77 11.01 7.51
C LEU A 189 -16.94 9.69 8.26
N MET A 190 -15.88 8.89 8.38
CA MET A 190 -15.91 7.63 9.10
C MET A 190 -16.17 7.84 10.60
N ALA A 191 -15.50 8.79 11.24
CA ALA A 191 -15.73 9.09 12.66
C ALA A 191 -17.15 9.64 12.94
N LYS A 192 -17.81 10.25 11.93
CA LYS A 192 -19.18 10.76 12.04
C LYS A 192 -20.24 9.69 11.85
N TYR A 193 -20.03 8.75 10.91
CA TYR A 193 -21.07 7.83 10.46
C TYR A 193 -20.82 6.35 10.82
N SER A 194 -19.60 5.98 11.22
CA SER A 194 -19.25 4.63 11.67
C SER A 194 -19.49 4.48 13.17
N ASP A 195 -19.96 3.30 13.59
CA ASP A 195 -19.99 2.89 14.99
C ASP A 195 -18.65 2.28 15.46
N LYS A 196 -17.68 2.12 14.55
CA LYS A 196 -16.36 1.55 14.83
C LYS A 196 -15.32 2.64 15.08
N PRO A 197 -14.36 2.40 16.00
CA PRO A 197 -13.26 3.33 16.25
C PRO A 197 -12.39 3.47 15.00
N ILE A 198 -11.96 4.70 14.73
CA ILE A 198 -11.05 5.05 13.64
C ILE A 198 -9.72 5.47 14.26
N TYR A 199 -8.59 5.07 13.67
CA TYR A 199 -7.26 5.33 14.20
C TYR A 199 -6.38 5.93 13.11
N ASN A 200 -5.82 7.11 13.35
CA ASN A 200 -4.91 7.77 12.42
C ASN A 200 -3.49 7.74 12.97
N TYR A 201 -2.52 7.57 12.08
CA TYR A 201 -1.10 7.75 12.38
C TYR A 201 -0.39 8.67 11.39
N MET A 202 0.74 9.19 11.83
CA MET A 202 1.76 9.82 11.03
C MET A 202 3.06 9.03 11.21
N PHE A 203 3.60 8.49 10.12
CA PHE A 203 4.87 7.76 10.16
C PHE A 203 6.03 8.72 9.94
N SER A 204 6.81 8.95 10.99
CA SER A 204 7.89 9.94 11.00
C SER A 204 9.26 9.32 11.27
N TYR A 205 9.31 8.02 11.53
CA TYR A 205 10.57 7.30 11.76
C TYR A 205 11.44 7.27 10.50
N GLU A 206 12.65 7.81 10.62
CA GLU A 206 13.70 7.74 9.60
C GLU A 206 14.74 6.68 9.98
N GLY A 207 14.66 5.51 9.35
CA GLY A 207 15.58 4.40 9.55
C GLY A 207 16.10 3.80 8.25
N ASN A 208 16.76 2.64 8.36
CA ASN A 208 17.47 2.03 7.24
C ASN A 208 16.54 1.34 6.22
N ARG A 209 15.23 1.34 6.47
CA ARG A 209 14.22 0.78 5.55
C ARG A 209 13.42 1.83 4.80
N ASN A 210 13.67 3.12 5.03
CA ASN A 210 13.11 4.22 4.25
C ASN A 210 13.77 4.26 2.85
N PHE A 211 13.43 3.27 2.04
CA PHE A 211 14.09 2.99 0.76
C PHE A 211 13.92 4.16 -0.22
N ALA A 212 12.74 4.78 -0.24
CA ALA A 212 12.48 5.92 -1.11
C ALA A 212 13.14 7.20 -0.56
N SER A 213 13.19 7.39 0.77
CA SER A 213 13.97 8.48 1.38
C SER A 213 15.45 8.39 1.06
N PHE A 214 16.06 7.20 1.00
CA PHE A 214 17.48 7.08 0.65
C PHE A 214 17.80 7.70 -0.72
N LEU A 215 16.91 7.50 -1.70
CA LEU A 215 17.04 8.10 -3.04
C LEU A 215 16.84 9.63 -3.01
N LEU A 216 15.88 10.13 -2.24
CA LEU A 216 15.54 11.56 -2.18
C LEU A 216 16.47 12.38 -1.27
N ASN A 217 17.01 11.79 -0.21
CA ASN A 217 18.01 12.39 0.68
C ASN A 217 19.26 12.79 -0.11
N SER A 218 19.60 12.01 -1.15
CA SER A 218 20.69 12.33 -2.08
C SER A 218 20.47 13.63 -2.87
N PHE A 219 19.23 14.13 -2.93
CA PHE A 219 18.84 15.42 -3.51
C PHE A 219 18.61 16.51 -2.44
N GLY A 220 18.98 16.27 -1.18
CA GLY A 220 18.89 17.26 -0.10
C GLY A 220 17.49 17.50 0.46
N ILE A 221 16.58 16.54 0.29
CA ILE A 221 15.21 16.60 0.81
C ILE A 221 15.07 15.53 1.91
N PRO A 222 15.33 15.88 3.18
CA PRO A 222 15.22 14.94 4.30
C PRO A 222 13.76 14.62 4.63
N GLY A 223 13.54 13.50 5.31
CA GLY A 223 12.24 13.10 5.84
C GLY A 223 11.75 11.74 5.34
N THR A 224 10.63 11.31 5.91
CA THR A 224 9.91 10.11 5.47
C THR A 224 9.15 10.39 4.18
N THR A 225 9.13 9.41 3.30
CA THR A 225 8.50 9.50 1.99
C THR A 225 7.32 8.57 1.89
N HIS A 226 6.53 8.75 0.82
CA HIS A 226 5.33 7.96 0.61
C HIS A 226 5.65 6.46 0.58
N SER A 227 4.90 5.69 1.37
CA SER A 227 5.01 4.23 1.52
C SER A 227 6.27 3.70 2.22
N ASP A 228 7.10 4.51 2.87
CA ASP A 228 8.26 3.96 3.61
C ASP A 228 7.86 3.03 4.77
N ASP A 229 6.71 3.30 5.40
CA ASP A 229 6.14 2.49 6.47
C ASP A 229 5.87 1.03 6.05
N ILE A 230 5.59 0.79 4.77
CA ILE A 230 5.34 -0.57 4.26
C ILE A 230 6.53 -1.49 4.47
N PHE A 231 7.76 -0.96 4.43
CA PHE A 231 8.98 -1.75 4.60
C PHE A 231 9.22 -2.17 6.05
N TYR A 232 8.53 -1.52 7.00
CA TYR A 232 8.50 -1.92 8.41
C TYR A 232 7.41 -2.96 8.69
N LEU A 233 6.40 -3.10 7.82
CA LEU A 233 5.37 -4.13 7.89
C LEU A 233 5.73 -5.40 7.10
N PHE A 234 6.28 -5.23 5.89
CA PHE A 234 6.62 -6.31 4.97
C PHE A 234 8.08 -6.23 4.55
N LYS A 235 8.75 -7.39 4.51
CA LYS A 235 10.08 -7.49 3.90
C LYS A 235 9.94 -7.77 2.40
N PRO A 236 10.26 -6.83 1.49
CA PRO A 236 10.29 -7.10 0.05
C PRO A 236 11.24 -8.25 -0.29
N GLY A 237 10.79 -9.12 -1.19
CA GLY A 237 11.61 -10.22 -1.69
C GLY A 237 12.80 -9.70 -2.49
N GLY A 238 13.98 -10.30 -2.31
CA GLY A 238 15.19 -9.95 -3.05
C GLY A 238 15.92 -8.69 -2.57
N ILE A 239 15.36 -7.95 -1.60
CA ILE A 239 16.00 -6.78 -1.00
C ILE A 239 16.47 -7.12 0.42
N THR A 240 17.72 -6.78 0.71
CA THR A 240 18.32 -6.91 2.05
C THR A 240 18.51 -5.52 2.61
N PHE A 241 17.96 -5.28 3.80
CA PHE A 241 18.17 -4.06 4.57
C PHE A 241 19.24 -4.29 5.63
N ASN A 242 20.03 -3.25 5.92
CA ASN A 242 21.03 -3.27 6.99
C ASN A 242 20.40 -2.73 8.28
N ASP A 243 19.48 -3.50 8.88
CA ASP A 243 18.68 -3.05 10.03
C ASP A 243 19.53 -2.86 11.29
N ASN A 244 19.49 -1.66 11.88
CA ASN A 244 20.05 -1.40 13.20
C ASN A 244 19.09 -1.87 14.32
N ASN A 245 19.46 -1.68 15.59
CA ASN A 245 18.61 -2.11 16.70
C ASN A 245 17.28 -1.34 16.81
N LEU A 246 17.27 -0.05 16.46
CA LEU A 246 16.05 0.76 16.43
C LEU A 246 15.15 0.36 15.26
N ASP A 247 15.71 0.00 14.09
CA ASP A 247 14.91 -0.51 12.97
C ASP A 247 14.18 -1.81 13.37
N LYS A 248 14.90 -2.72 14.03
CA LYS A 248 14.32 -3.99 14.54
C LYS A 248 13.21 -3.72 15.56
N LEU A 249 13.44 -2.79 16.47
CA LEU A 249 12.44 -2.37 17.45
C LEU A 249 11.21 -1.77 16.76
N MET A 250 11.41 -0.88 15.77
CA MET A 250 10.31 -0.27 15.01
C MET A 250 9.50 -1.31 14.23
N ILE A 251 10.16 -2.30 13.61
CA ILE A 251 9.47 -3.43 12.96
C ILE A 251 8.61 -4.18 13.98
N GLU A 252 9.15 -4.50 15.15
CA GLU A 252 8.43 -5.24 16.18
C GLU A 252 7.22 -4.44 16.71
N MET A 253 7.41 -3.15 16.99
CA MET A 253 6.35 -2.25 17.43
C MET A 253 5.26 -2.09 16.37
N PHE A 254 5.63 -1.77 15.13
CA PHE A 254 4.68 -1.50 14.06
C PHE A 254 3.90 -2.76 13.64
N THR A 255 4.58 -3.89 13.44
CA THR A 255 3.92 -5.18 13.16
C THR A 255 3.02 -5.62 14.30
N THR A 256 3.40 -5.37 15.57
CA THR A 256 2.53 -5.64 16.72
C THR A 256 1.27 -4.77 16.70
N MET A 257 1.39 -3.47 16.43
CA MET A 257 0.22 -2.58 16.35
C MET A 257 -0.75 -2.99 15.24
N ILE A 258 -0.24 -3.26 14.03
CA ILE A 258 -1.08 -3.68 12.90
C ILE A 258 -1.72 -5.05 13.17
N THR A 259 -0.98 -6.02 13.72
CA THR A 259 -1.54 -7.35 14.02
C THR A 259 -2.52 -7.33 15.19
N ASN A 260 -2.36 -6.43 16.16
CA ASN A 260 -3.36 -6.19 17.20
C ASN A 260 -4.65 -5.62 16.60
N PHE A 261 -4.55 -4.62 15.74
CA PHE A 261 -5.73 -4.07 15.06
C PHE A 261 -6.48 -5.15 14.27
N MET A 262 -5.76 -6.01 13.55
CA MET A 262 -6.37 -7.15 12.84
C MET A 262 -7.09 -8.13 13.76
N LYS A 263 -6.57 -8.36 14.98
CA LYS A 263 -7.12 -9.34 15.93
C LYS A 263 -8.26 -8.78 16.79
N PHE A 264 -8.16 -7.50 17.16
CA PHE A 264 -8.94 -6.91 18.24
C PHE A 264 -9.70 -5.65 17.83
N GLY A 265 -9.43 -5.09 16.64
CA GLY A 265 -9.96 -3.79 16.23
C GLY A 265 -9.33 -2.60 16.94
N ASP A 266 -8.25 -2.82 17.69
CA ASP A 266 -7.51 -1.82 18.46
C ASP A 266 -6.01 -2.05 18.26
N PRO A 267 -5.22 -1.06 17.81
CA PRO A 267 -3.78 -1.23 17.59
C PRO A 267 -2.98 -1.45 18.89
N THR A 268 -3.48 -0.95 20.02
CA THR A 268 -2.77 -0.96 21.31
C THR A 268 -3.70 -1.41 22.43
N PRO A 269 -4.30 -2.61 22.36
CA PRO A 269 -5.38 -3.04 23.27
C PRO A 269 -4.95 -3.12 24.74
N THR A 270 -3.65 -3.25 24.99
CA THR A 270 -3.02 -3.20 26.32
C THR A 270 -1.66 -2.52 26.20
N GLU A 271 -1.29 -1.71 27.19
CA GLU A 271 0.07 -1.19 27.31
C GLU A 271 1.05 -2.34 27.61
N SER A 272 2.25 -2.24 27.08
CA SER A 272 3.31 -3.23 27.25
C SER A 272 4.68 -2.56 27.31
N LYS A 273 5.73 -3.34 27.63
CA LYS A 273 7.10 -2.83 27.55
C LYS A 273 7.50 -2.40 26.13
N LEU A 274 6.94 -3.06 25.12
CA LEU A 274 7.21 -2.78 23.70
C LEU A 274 6.45 -1.53 23.23
N ILE A 275 5.19 -1.40 23.64
CA ILE A 275 4.31 -0.28 23.30
C ILE A 275 3.74 0.29 24.61
N PRO A 276 4.46 1.21 25.27
CA PRO A 276 4.12 1.70 26.61
C PRO A 276 3.09 2.84 26.58
N MET A 277 2.18 2.83 25.61
CA MET A 277 1.15 3.85 25.49
C MET A 277 -0.06 3.36 24.69
N ARG A 278 -1.16 4.10 24.84
CA ARG A 278 -2.39 3.92 24.07
C ARG A 278 -2.36 4.73 22.79
N TRP A 279 -2.81 4.12 21.70
CA TRP A 279 -3.24 4.77 20.47
C TRP A 279 -4.71 5.14 20.60
N PRO A 280 -5.05 6.42 20.79
CA PRO A 280 -6.44 6.83 20.94
C PRO A 280 -7.18 6.76 19.60
N PRO A 281 -8.45 6.33 19.56
CA PRO A 281 -9.28 6.51 18.39
C PRO A 281 -9.59 8.00 18.18
N ILE A 282 -9.76 8.40 16.94
CA ILE A 282 -10.14 9.76 16.58
C ILE A 282 -11.63 10.01 16.83
N THR A 283 -11.99 11.29 16.99
CA THR A 283 -13.37 11.77 16.98
C THR A 283 -13.65 12.58 15.70
N ALA A 284 -14.90 12.98 15.45
CA ALA A 284 -15.21 13.83 14.29
C ALA A 284 -14.46 15.19 14.31
N ASN A 285 -14.07 15.67 15.50
CA ASN A 285 -13.32 16.90 15.70
C ASN A 285 -11.87 16.63 16.13
N TRP A 286 -11.30 15.50 15.70
CA TRP A 286 -9.95 15.13 16.06
C TRP A 286 -8.92 16.19 15.66
N THR A 287 -7.97 16.39 16.54
CA THR A 287 -6.80 17.25 16.32
C THR A 287 -5.49 16.52 16.58
N GLN A 288 -5.55 15.28 17.07
CA GLN A 288 -4.39 14.52 17.51
C GLN A 288 -4.19 13.25 16.68
N VAL A 289 -2.93 12.90 16.46
CA VAL A 289 -2.52 11.73 15.67
C VAL A 289 -1.47 10.92 16.42
N MET A 290 -1.47 9.60 16.22
CA MET A 290 -0.35 8.77 16.68
C MET A 290 0.87 9.03 15.80
N ASN A 291 1.92 9.62 16.38
CA ASN A 291 3.21 9.75 15.70
C ASN A 291 4.03 8.47 15.91
N ILE A 292 4.20 7.73 14.83
CA ILE A 292 5.02 6.51 14.79
C ILE A 292 6.46 6.95 14.52
N ASP A 293 7.19 7.11 15.61
CA ASP A 293 8.60 7.48 15.69
C ASP A 293 9.22 6.84 16.95
N HIS A 294 10.49 7.09 17.23
CA HIS A 294 11.15 6.67 18.46
C HIS A 294 11.72 7.87 19.25
N PRO A 295 11.14 8.23 20.41
CA PRO A 295 9.99 7.58 21.06
C PRO A 295 8.64 7.86 20.36
N MET A 296 7.70 6.92 20.47
CA MET A 296 6.32 7.13 20.00
C MET A 296 5.62 8.19 20.84
N SER A 297 4.71 8.92 20.22
CA SER A 297 3.96 9.98 20.90
C SER A 297 2.59 10.21 20.27
N VAL A 298 1.65 10.74 21.05
CA VAL A 298 0.42 11.35 20.51
C VAL A 298 0.68 12.84 20.42
N ILE A 299 0.53 13.41 19.23
CA ILE A 299 0.82 14.82 18.97
C ILE A 299 -0.42 15.51 18.39
N ASP A 300 -0.51 16.83 18.56
CA ASP A 300 -1.44 17.62 17.75
C ASP A 300 -0.97 17.59 16.29
N THR A 301 -1.89 17.27 15.38
CA THR A 301 -1.66 17.27 13.94
C THR A 301 -1.29 18.69 13.50
N PRO A 302 -0.07 18.89 13.00
CA PRO A 302 0.39 20.19 12.52
C PRO A 302 -0.57 20.77 11.49
N ASP A 303 -0.80 22.10 11.50
CA ASP A 303 -1.76 22.74 10.59
C ASP A 303 -1.43 22.46 9.11
N ARG A 304 -0.13 22.38 8.77
CA ARG A 304 0.33 22.02 7.42
C ARG A 304 -0.14 20.63 6.95
N TYR A 305 -0.50 19.74 7.87
CA TYR A 305 -0.92 18.36 7.58
C TYR A 305 -2.43 18.17 7.69
N ARG A 306 -3.19 19.27 7.83
CA ARG A 306 -4.66 19.24 7.85
C ARG A 306 -5.28 19.33 6.46
N GLY A 307 -4.48 19.65 5.42
CA GLY A 307 -4.95 19.68 4.03
C GLY A 307 -6.04 20.72 3.74
N GLY A 308 -6.12 21.78 4.55
CA GLY A 308 -7.24 22.75 4.53
C GLY A 308 -7.55 23.33 3.15
N PHE A 309 -6.53 23.71 2.39
CA PHE A 309 -6.70 24.25 1.03
C PHE A 309 -7.43 23.27 0.09
N PHE A 310 -7.04 21.99 0.09
CA PHE A 310 -7.70 20.98 -0.74
C PHE A 310 -9.09 20.63 -0.22
N LEU A 311 -9.29 20.61 1.11
CA LEU A 311 -10.62 20.43 1.68
C LEU A 311 -11.57 21.55 1.25
N GLU A 312 -11.10 22.80 1.22
CA GLU A 312 -11.88 23.94 0.70
C GLU A 312 -12.22 23.77 -0.78
N LEU A 313 -11.27 23.33 -1.61
CA LEU A 313 -11.55 23.02 -3.02
C LEU A 313 -12.56 21.88 -3.18
N LEU A 314 -12.47 20.84 -2.36
CA LEU A 314 -13.44 19.75 -2.34
C LEU A 314 -14.82 20.23 -1.86
N CYS A 315 -14.88 21.15 -0.89
CA CYS A 315 -16.13 21.77 -0.49
C CYS A 315 -16.69 22.69 -1.58
N GLU A 316 -15.85 23.39 -2.32
CA GLU A 316 -16.34 24.26 -3.38
C GLU A 316 -16.81 23.44 -4.59
N PHE A 317 -16.02 22.48 -5.08
CA PHE A 317 -16.23 21.80 -6.38
C PHE A 317 -16.55 20.31 -6.29
N GLY A 318 -16.43 19.70 -5.12
CA GLY A 318 -16.63 18.26 -4.95
C GLY A 318 -18.07 17.80 -5.12
N LEU A 319 -18.25 16.51 -5.36
CA LEU A 319 -19.58 15.93 -5.53
C LEU A 319 -20.30 15.86 -4.17
N LYS A 320 -21.54 16.37 -4.12
CA LYS A 320 -22.36 16.35 -2.90
C LYS A 320 -22.53 14.92 -2.39
N GLY A 321 -22.34 14.75 -1.08
CA GLY A 321 -22.40 13.43 -0.41
C GLY A 321 -21.08 12.65 -0.42
N TYR A 322 -20.08 13.11 -1.18
CA TYR A 322 -18.74 12.49 -1.24
C TYR A 322 -17.65 13.34 -0.58
N VAL A 323 -18.01 14.51 -0.02
CA VAL A 323 -17.12 15.43 0.69
C VAL A 323 -17.65 15.70 2.11
N PRO A 324 -16.79 16.04 3.09
CA PRO A 324 -17.18 16.16 4.50
C PRO A 324 -18.06 17.40 4.83
N CYS A 325 -18.43 18.18 3.82
CA CYS A 325 -19.12 19.46 3.87
C CYS A 325 -20.27 19.49 2.86
N GLU A 326 -21.16 20.47 2.97
CA GLU A 326 -22.13 20.73 1.90
C GLU A 326 -21.41 21.44 0.74
N SER A 327 -21.34 20.79 -0.42
CA SER A 327 -20.67 21.40 -1.58
C SER A 327 -21.43 22.61 -2.10
N ALA A 328 -20.71 23.71 -2.36
CA ALA A 328 -21.29 25.00 -2.74
C ALA A 328 -21.45 25.18 -4.27
N MET A 329 -20.58 24.59 -5.09
CA MET A 329 -20.65 24.59 -6.55
C MET A 329 -20.53 23.15 -7.06
N HIS A 330 -21.60 22.64 -7.66
CA HIS A 330 -21.51 21.34 -8.32
C HIS A 330 -20.70 21.48 -9.60
N CYS A 331 -19.72 20.61 -9.77
CA CYS A 331 -19.14 20.36 -11.08
C CYS A 331 -20.25 19.84 -12.00
N ASN A 332 -20.78 20.73 -12.85
CA ASN A 332 -21.86 20.41 -13.78
C ASN A 332 -21.38 19.35 -14.76
N LEU A 333 -22.06 18.21 -14.79
CA LEU A 333 -21.84 17.12 -15.76
C LEU A 333 -22.42 17.45 -17.15
N ASP A 334 -23.26 18.49 -17.23
CA ASP A 334 -24.15 18.75 -18.37
C ASP A 334 -23.76 19.97 -19.25
N GLU A 335 -22.56 20.56 -19.07
CA GLU A 335 -22.05 21.65 -19.93
C GLU A 335 -20.89 21.22 -20.84
#